data_AF-A0A098TC39-F1
#
_entry.id   AF-A0A098TC39-F1
#
_cell.length_a   1.000
_cell.length_b   1.000
_cell.length_c   1.000
_cell.angle_alpha   90.00
_cell.angle_beta   90.00
_cell.angle_gamma   90.00
#
_symmetry.space_group_name_H-M   'P 1'
#
loop_
_entity.id
_entity.type
_entity.pdbx_description
1 polymer ?
#
loop_
_entity_poly.entity_id
_entity_poly.type
_entity_poly.pdbx_seq_one_letter_code
_entity_poly.pdbx_strand_id
1 'polypeptide(L)'
;MSFRLALLALSAAVLSACTTASVPTNPLQARWNGKSAGVFFAAYGPPVSDAASTGGGSIYVWRGGFSRGQSCSVEVKVDKDYRITSIRALSDRVDPKGGPSHCEKILDAA
;
A
#
# COMPACT_ATOMS: atom_id res chain seq x y z
N MET A 1 45.96 -6.95 -26.86
CA MET A 1 45.58 -6.30 -25.58
C MET A 1 44.26 -5.53 -25.75
N SER A 2 43.15 -6.22 -26.08
CA SER A 2 41.87 -5.54 -26.40
C SER A 2 40.61 -6.18 -25.81
N PHE A 3 40.71 -7.36 -25.18
CA PHE A 3 39.54 -8.03 -24.58
C PHE A 3 39.32 -7.70 -23.09
N ARG A 4 40.37 -7.22 -22.38
CA ARG A 4 40.26 -6.85 -20.96
C ARG A 4 39.55 -5.51 -20.71
N LEU A 5 39.49 -4.66 -21.73
CA LEU A 5 38.84 -3.34 -21.64
C LEU A 5 37.33 -3.40 -21.95
N ALA A 6 36.85 -4.46 -22.60
CA ALA A 6 35.43 -4.62 -22.91
C ALA A 6 34.57 -5.05 -21.70
N LEU A 7 35.18 -5.71 -20.71
CA LEU A 7 34.48 -6.22 -19.51
C LEU A 7 34.24 -5.14 -18.43
N LEU A 8 34.97 -4.02 -18.47
CA LEU A 8 34.84 -2.95 -17.48
C LEU A 8 33.74 -1.93 -17.82
N ALA A 9 33.19 -1.97 -19.05
CA ALA A 9 32.18 -1.00 -19.49
C ALA A 9 30.73 -1.45 -19.21
N LEU A 10 30.50 -2.71 -18.80
CA LEU A 10 29.14 -3.26 -18.60
C LEU A 10 28.60 -3.08 -17.18
N SER A 11 29.42 -2.65 -16.22
CA SER A 11 29.08 -2.63 -14.78
C SER A 11 28.48 -1.32 -14.27
N ALA A 12 28.25 -0.32 -15.14
CA ALA A 12 27.81 1.02 -14.73
C ALA A 12 26.30 1.29 -14.84
N ALA A 13 25.49 0.32 -15.26
CA ALA A 13 24.04 0.50 -15.44
C ALA A 13 23.21 -0.20 -14.34
N VAL A 14 23.47 0.12 -13.07
CA VAL A 14 22.51 -0.15 -11.98
C VAL A 14 22.14 1.18 -11.34
N LEU A 15 21.48 2.03 -12.13
CA LEU A 15 20.88 3.27 -11.62
C LEU A 15 19.64 2.90 -10.80
N SER A 16 19.84 2.83 -9.49
CA SER A 16 18.98 3.46 -8.48
C SER A 16 17.47 3.33 -8.68
N ALA A 17 16.93 2.13 -8.44
CA ALA A 17 15.55 2.04 -7.95
C ALA A 17 15.52 2.41 -6.46
N CYS A 18 15.77 3.68 -6.13
CA CYS A 18 15.39 4.23 -4.83
C CYS A 18 13.86 4.31 -4.80
N THR A 19 13.21 3.16 -4.55
CA THR A 19 11.81 3.19 -4.12
C THR A 19 11.78 3.92 -2.80
N THR A 20 11.01 5.00 -2.71
CA THR A 20 10.75 5.67 -1.44
C THR A 20 10.05 4.67 -0.52
N ALA A 21 10.80 4.04 0.37
CA ALA A 21 10.24 3.18 1.39
C ALA A 21 9.51 4.06 2.39
N SER A 22 8.18 4.04 2.36
CA SER A 22 7.37 4.63 3.41
C SER A 22 7.55 3.79 4.67
N VAL A 23 8.14 4.37 5.71
CA VAL A 23 8.24 3.71 7.02
C VAL A 23 6.81 3.54 7.55
N PRO A 24 6.35 2.30 7.79
CA PRO A 24 5.00 2.07 8.28
C PRO A 24 4.88 2.62 9.70
N THR A 25 3.88 3.47 9.93
CA THR A 25 3.61 4.06 11.25
C THR A 25 2.45 3.39 11.98
N ASN A 26 1.80 2.41 11.34
CA ASN A 26 0.71 1.63 11.91
C ASN A 26 0.67 0.20 11.32
N PRO A 27 0.00 -0.75 12.01
CA PRO A 27 -0.12 -2.15 11.55
C PRO A 27 -0.64 -2.32 10.13
N LEU A 28 -1.63 -1.53 9.71
CA LEU A 28 -2.16 -1.60 8.34
C LEU A 28 -1.07 -1.29 7.30
N GLN A 29 -0.28 -0.25 7.53
CA GLN A 29 0.84 0.10 6.66
C GLN A 29 1.91 -0.98 6.65
N ALA A 30 2.25 -1.54 7.82
CA ALA A 30 3.24 -2.61 7.91
C ALA A 30 2.82 -3.84 7.11
N ARG A 31 1.52 -4.14 7.08
CA ARG A 31 0.95 -5.27 6.33
C ARG A 31 0.87 -5.02 4.84
N TRP A 32 0.39 -3.85 4.42
CA TRP A 32 -0.04 -3.61 3.05
C TRP A 32 0.96 -2.84 2.19
N ASN A 33 1.81 -1.99 2.77
CA ASN A 33 2.77 -1.23 1.99
C ASN A 33 3.69 -2.19 1.21
N GLY A 34 3.90 -1.89 -0.07
CA GLY A 34 4.66 -2.70 -1.01
C GLY A 34 3.87 -3.85 -1.65
N LYS A 35 2.68 -4.24 -1.16
CA LYS A 35 1.83 -5.24 -1.82
C LYS A 35 1.08 -4.62 -3.00
N SER A 36 0.64 -5.47 -3.95
CA SER A 36 -0.22 -5.01 -5.04
C SER A 36 -1.61 -4.65 -4.50
N ALA A 37 -2.16 -3.52 -4.95
CA ALA A 37 -3.54 -3.15 -4.67
C ALA A 37 -4.54 -4.15 -5.27
N GLY A 38 -4.16 -4.88 -6.32
CA GLY A 38 -5.00 -5.95 -6.88
C GLY A 38 -5.25 -7.08 -5.89
N VAL A 39 -4.26 -7.45 -5.08
CA VAL A 39 -4.43 -8.47 -4.02
C VAL A 39 -5.39 -7.96 -2.95
N PHE A 40 -5.29 -6.68 -2.58
CA PHE A 40 -6.19 -6.07 -1.62
C PHE A 40 -7.65 -6.07 -2.13
N PHE A 41 -7.89 -5.55 -3.34
CA PHE A 41 -9.25 -5.47 -3.89
C PHE A 41 -9.81 -6.84 -4.29
N ALA A 42 -8.98 -7.82 -4.62
CA ALA A 42 -9.43 -9.20 -4.83
C ALA A 42 -9.95 -9.84 -3.53
N ALA A 43 -9.30 -9.55 -2.40
CA ALA A 43 -9.69 -10.08 -1.10
C ALA A 43 -10.93 -9.35 -0.50
N TYR A 44 -11.01 -8.04 -0.67
CA TYR A 44 -11.98 -7.20 0.04
C TYR A 44 -13.04 -6.53 -0.84
N GLY A 45 -12.96 -6.73 -2.16
CA GLY A 45 -13.86 -6.12 -3.13
C GLY A 45 -13.37 -4.76 -3.65
N PRO A 46 -14.12 -4.18 -4.60
CA PRO A 46 -13.71 -2.98 -5.33
C PRO A 46 -13.68 -1.72 -4.45
N PRO A 47 -12.92 -0.68 -4.86
CA PRO A 47 -12.95 0.62 -4.20
C PRO A 47 -14.30 1.33 -4.42
N VAL A 48 -14.69 2.19 -3.48
CA VAL A 48 -15.87 3.07 -3.59
C VAL A 48 -15.57 4.35 -4.38
N SER A 49 -14.31 4.70 -4.53
CA SER A 49 -13.86 5.86 -5.30
C SER A 49 -12.43 5.67 -5.75
N ASP A 50 -12.13 6.17 -6.95
CA ASP A 50 -10.81 6.27 -7.52
C ASP A 50 -10.52 7.73 -7.92
N ALA A 51 -9.31 8.19 -7.61
CA ALA A 51 -8.83 9.49 -8.01
C ALA A 51 -7.36 9.40 -8.43
N ALA A 52 -6.98 10.08 -9.50
CA ALA A 52 -5.58 10.18 -9.88
C ALA A 52 -4.80 10.98 -8.82
N SER A 53 -3.63 10.49 -8.43
CA SER A 53 -2.69 11.25 -7.61
C SER A 53 -1.76 12.08 -8.49
N THR A 54 -1.45 13.30 -8.07
CA THR A 54 -0.36 14.08 -8.65
C THR A 54 0.93 13.25 -8.59
N GLY A 55 1.56 13.00 -9.73
CA GLY A 55 2.75 12.14 -9.83
C GLY A 55 2.54 10.74 -10.41
N GLY A 56 1.37 10.44 -10.98
CA GLY A 56 1.15 9.21 -11.78
C GLY A 56 0.74 7.97 -10.98
N GLY A 57 0.34 8.15 -9.72
CA GLY A 57 -0.30 7.12 -8.90
C GLY A 57 -1.83 7.28 -8.86
N SER A 58 -2.49 6.47 -8.04
CA SER A 58 -3.92 6.60 -7.76
C SER A 58 -4.19 6.57 -6.26
N ILE A 59 -5.25 7.26 -5.85
CA ILE A 59 -5.79 7.23 -4.50
C ILE A 59 -7.15 6.55 -4.61
N TYR A 60 -7.28 5.43 -3.91
CA TYR A 60 -8.53 4.70 -3.80
C TYR A 60 -9.11 4.89 -2.41
N VAL A 61 -10.43 4.97 -2.33
CA VAL A 61 -11.15 4.82 -1.08
C VAL A 61 -11.83 3.47 -1.11
N TRP A 62 -11.65 2.68 -0.06
CA TRP A 62 -12.38 1.43 0.14
C TRP A 62 -13.23 1.52 1.40
N ARG A 63 -14.38 0.87 1.38
CA ARG A 63 -15.29 0.77 2.53
C ARG A 63 -15.84 -0.64 2.66
N GLY A 64 -15.72 -1.22 3.84
CA GLY A 64 -16.24 -2.55 4.13
C GLY A 64 -16.19 -2.89 5.62
N GLY A 65 -16.20 -4.18 5.94
CA GLY A 65 -16.19 -4.64 7.34
C GLY A 65 -17.42 -4.17 8.13
N PHE A 66 -18.58 -4.15 7.49
CA PHE A 66 -19.83 -3.71 8.10
C PHE A 66 -20.24 -4.67 9.22
N SER A 67 -20.23 -4.19 10.47
CA SER A 67 -20.63 -4.99 11.64
C SER A 67 -21.20 -4.10 12.73
N ARG A 68 -22.41 -4.42 13.19
CA ARG A 68 -23.11 -3.72 14.30
C ARG A 68 -23.08 -2.18 14.18
N GLY A 69 -23.33 -1.66 12.97
CA GLY A 69 -23.34 -0.23 12.70
C GLY A 69 -21.95 0.42 12.54
N GLN A 70 -20.88 -0.35 12.60
CA GLN A 70 -19.52 0.09 12.31
C GLN A 70 -19.16 -0.26 10.86
N SER A 71 -18.39 0.60 10.21
CA SER A 71 -17.76 0.34 8.92
C SER A 71 -16.30 0.72 8.99
N CYS A 72 -15.44 -0.04 8.35
CA CYS A 72 -14.07 0.36 8.10
C CYS A 72 -14.01 1.11 6.76
N SER A 73 -13.49 2.33 6.78
CA SER A 73 -13.16 3.08 5.56
C SER A 73 -11.66 3.36 5.55
N VAL A 74 -10.97 2.97 4.47
CA VAL A 74 -9.55 3.25 4.30
C VAL A 74 -9.29 3.99 3.00
N GLU A 75 -8.27 4.83 3.02
CA GLU A 75 -7.66 5.36 1.82
C GLU A 75 -6.40 4.54 1.51
N VAL A 76 -6.30 4.09 0.26
CA VAL A 76 -5.19 3.32 -0.27
C VAL A 76 -4.53 4.13 -1.38
N LYS A 77 -3.29 4.56 -1.15
CA LYS A 77 -2.47 5.20 -2.18
C LYS A 77 -1.66 4.15 -2.90
N VAL A 78 -1.66 4.20 -4.22
CA VAL A 78 -0.87 3.34 -5.08
C VAL A 78 0.05 4.14 -5.97
N ASP A 79 1.19 3.54 -6.29
CA ASP A 79 2.09 4.05 -7.33
C ASP A 79 1.65 3.59 -8.74
N LYS A 80 2.43 4.00 -9.74
CA LYS A 80 2.27 3.63 -11.15
C LYS A 80 2.37 2.12 -11.41
N ASP A 81 3.02 1.38 -10.53
CA ASP A 81 3.20 -0.08 -10.63
C ASP A 81 2.09 -0.82 -9.88
N TYR A 82 1.03 -0.08 -9.48
CA TYR A 82 -0.14 -0.57 -8.76
C TYR A 82 0.21 -1.21 -7.41
N ARG A 83 1.30 -0.77 -6.78
CA ARG A 83 1.69 -1.15 -5.44
C ARG A 83 1.23 -0.12 -4.42
N ILE A 84 0.76 -0.61 -3.28
CA ILE A 84 0.31 0.21 -2.17
C ILE A 84 1.52 0.90 -1.56
N THR A 85 1.53 2.23 -1.59
CA THR A 85 2.59 3.05 -0.96
C THR A 85 2.16 3.54 0.42
N SER A 86 0.85 3.66 0.65
CA SER A 86 0.27 4.03 1.93
C SER A 86 -1.16 3.51 2.04
N ILE A 87 -1.50 2.98 3.21
CA ILE A 87 -2.88 2.74 3.60
C ILE A 87 -3.16 3.48 4.92
N ARG A 88 -4.33 4.09 5.04
CA ARG A 88 -4.76 4.76 6.27
C ARG A 88 -6.25 4.58 6.49
N ALA A 89 -6.64 4.35 7.73
CA ALA A 89 -8.05 4.39 8.08
C ALA A 89 -8.54 5.86 8.09
N LEU A 90 -9.63 6.12 7.38
CA LEU A 90 -10.30 7.43 7.32
C LEU A 90 -11.23 7.65 8.51
N SER A 91 -11.86 6.57 8.96
CA SER A 91 -12.72 6.57 10.14
C SER A 91 -12.56 5.23 10.82
N ASP A 92 -11.94 5.26 11.99
CA ASP A 92 -11.67 4.08 12.77
C ASP A 92 -11.89 4.36 14.24
N ARG A 93 -12.46 3.38 14.93
CA ARG A 93 -12.61 3.43 16.38
C ARG A 93 -11.46 2.64 16.97
N VAL A 94 -10.55 3.36 17.62
CA VAL A 94 -9.49 2.74 18.42
C VAL A 94 -10.14 1.94 19.56
N ASP A 95 -9.60 0.75 19.84
CA ASP A 95 -10.10 -0.06 20.94
C ASP A 95 -9.80 0.65 22.27
N PRO A 96 -10.82 0.86 23.15
CA PRO A 96 -10.62 1.56 24.42
C PRO A 96 -9.58 0.90 25.35
N LYS A 97 -9.25 -0.38 25.11
CA LYS A 97 -8.27 -1.14 25.89
C LYS A 97 -6.89 -1.20 25.23
N GLY A 98 -6.66 -0.43 24.16
CA GLY A 98 -5.39 -0.40 23.42
C GLY A 98 -5.18 -1.60 22.49
N GLY A 99 -6.23 -2.35 22.16
CA GLY A 99 -6.21 -3.42 21.16
C GLY A 99 -6.33 -2.92 19.71
N PRO A 100 -6.29 -3.84 18.73
CA PRO A 100 -6.37 -3.46 17.33
C PRO A 100 -7.71 -2.79 17.03
N SER A 101 -7.64 -1.80 16.15
CA SER A 101 -8.79 -1.06 15.69
C SER A 101 -9.78 -1.95 14.92
N HIS A 102 -10.97 -1.42 14.62
CA HIS A 102 -11.95 -2.18 13.83
C HIS A 102 -11.41 -2.45 12.43
N CYS A 103 -10.77 -1.47 11.79
CA CYS A 103 -10.16 -1.67 10.48
C CYS A 103 -9.02 -2.68 10.52
N GLU A 104 -8.17 -2.65 11.53
CA GLU A 104 -7.10 -3.63 11.69
C GLU A 104 -7.68 -5.04 11.78
N LYS A 105 -8.67 -5.27 12.65
CA LYS A 105 -9.33 -6.59 12.77
C LYS A 105 -9.91 -7.10 11.45
N ILE A 106 -10.50 -6.21 10.64
CA ILE A 106 -11.08 -6.60 9.34
C ILE A 106 -10.01 -6.84 8.28
N LEU A 107 -8.98 -5.99 8.23
CA LEU A 107 -7.96 -6.01 7.18
C LEU A 107 -6.74 -6.90 7.50
N ASP A 108 -6.63 -7.42 8.71
CA ASP A 108 -5.71 -8.50 9.09
C ASP A 108 -6.24 -9.90 8.75
N ALA A 109 -7.54 -10.03 8.53
CA ALA A 109 -8.21 -11.33 8.42
C ALA A 109 -8.09 -12.02 7.04
N ALA A 110 -7.55 -11.35 6.01
CA ALA A 110 -7.35 -11.95 4.67
C ALA A 110 -5.93 -12.41 4.39
#